data_AF-A0A1F4K332-F1
#
_entry.id   AF-A0A1F4K332-F1
#
_cell.length_a   1.000
_cell.length_b   1.000
_cell.length_c   1.000
_cell.angle_alpha   90.00
_cell.angle_beta   90.00
_cell.angle_gamma   90.00
#
_symmetry.space_group_name_H-M   'P 1'
#
loop_
_entity.id
_entity.type
_entity.pdbx_description
1 polymer ?
#
loop_
_entity_poly.entity_id
_entity_poly.type
_entity_poly.pdbx_seq_one_letter_code
_entity_poly.pdbx_strand_id
1 'polypeptide(L)' 'MKTATIINQALSLPVQQRAELAAQLLASLDALSESEIEPLWFQEAAHRAAEMDSGLSKRIPADVVRQQAHALLK' A
#
# COMPACT_ATOMS: atom_id res chain seq x y z
N MET A 1 10.75 2.57 23.20
CA MET A 1 10.47 3.96 22.73
C MET A 1 9.04 4.05 22.24
N LYS A 2 8.36 5.19 22.38
CA LYS A 2 7.00 5.39 21.86
C LYS A 2 7.05 5.76 20.38
N THR A 3 6.16 5.20 19.56
CA THR A 3 6.09 5.46 18.11
C THR A 3 5.97 6.95 17.78
N ALA A 4 5.22 7.71 18.58
CA ALA A 4 5.08 9.16 18.44
C ALA A 4 6.42 9.90 18.51
N THR A 5 7.36 9.44 19.36
CA THR A 5 8.69 10.03 19.45
C THR A 5 9.50 9.78 18.19
N ILE A 6 9.44 8.56 17.63
CA ILE A 6 10.14 8.18 16.39
C ILE A 6 9.59 8.99 15.20
N ILE A 7 8.26 9.14 15.12
CA ILE A 7 7.62 9.94 14.07
C ILE A 7 8.07 11.39 14.15
N ASN A 8 8.04 12.00 15.35
CA ASN A 8 8.46 13.40 15.52
C ASN A 8 9.94 13.60 15.14
N GLN A 9 10.81 12.65 15.48
CA GLN A 9 12.21 12.69 15.09
C GLN A 9 12.39 12.56 13.57
N ALA A 10 11.71 11.60 12.94
CA ALA A 10 11.74 11.44 11.48
C ALA A 10 11.22 12.68 10.76
N LEU A 11 10.12 13.29 11.23
CA LEU A 11 9.56 14.51 10.65
C LEU A 11 10.44 15.75 10.87
N SER A 12 11.28 15.76 11.91
CA SER A 12 12.23 16.85 12.16
C SER A 12 13.44 16.86 11.22
N LEU A 13 13.67 15.77 10.47
CA LEU A 13 14.78 15.68 9.52
C LEU A 13 14.58 16.64 8.32
N PRO A 14 15.68 17.15 7.74
CA PRO A 14 15.66 17.81 6.43
C PRO A 14 14.98 16.96 5.36
N VAL A 15 14.39 17.60 4.35
CA VAL A 15 13.56 16.91 3.35
C VAL A 15 14.31 15.78 2.62
N GLN A 16 15.58 15.97 2.29
CA GLN A 16 16.41 14.93 1.66
C GLN A 16 16.58 13.71 2.57
N GLN A 17 16.94 13.93 3.83
CA GLN A 17 17.13 12.83 4.80
C GLN A 17 15.81 12.10 5.11
N ARG A 18 14.67 12.81 5.11
CA ARG A 18 13.37 12.15 5.21
C ARG A 18 13.07 11.27 4.01
N ALA A 19 13.38 11.75 2.80
CA ALA A 19 13.18 10.97 1.59
C ALA A 19 14.06 9.71 1.59
N GLU A 20 15.32 9.83 2.02
CA GLU A 20 16.23 8.70 2.21
C GLU A 20 15.72 7.69 3.24
N LEU A 21 15.26 8.18 4.40
CA LEU A 21 14.68 7.32 5.44
C LEU A 21 13.42 6.62 4.94
N ALA A 22 12.54 7.32 4.23
CA ALA A 22 11.34 6.73 3.64
C ALA A 22 11.70 5.64 2.63
N ALA A 23 12.69 5.88 1.76
CA ALA A 23 13.16 4.87 0.82
C ALA A 23 13.73 3.63 1.52
N GLN A 24 14.51 3.80 2.59
CA GLN A 24 15.05 2.68 3.36
C GLN A 24 13.95 1.88 4.08
N LEU A 25 12.97 2.56 4.66
CA LEU A 25 11.83 1.91 5.30
C LEU A 25 11.00 1.13 4.28
N LEU A 26 10.76 1.69 3.09
CA LEU A 26 10.08 0.97 2.01
C LEU A 26 10.88 -0.26 1.56
N ALA A 27 12.17 -0.11 1.31
CA ALA A 27 13.05 -1.22 0.93
C ALA A 27 13.12 -2.32 2.00
N SER A 28 12.94 -1.98 3.28
CA SER A 28 12.88 -2.99 4.35
C SER A 28 11.63 -3.88 4.26
N LEU A 29 10.54 -3.40 3.66
CA LEU A 29 9.33 -4.20 3.46
C LEU A 29 9.52 -5.23 2.35
N ASP A 30 10.35 -4.92 1.35
CA ASP A 30 10.72 -5.85 0.27
C ASP A 30 11.58 -7.02 0.77
N ALA A 31 12.18 -6.89 1.96
CA ALA A 31 13.01 -7.92 2.59
C ALA A 31 12.22 -8.90 3.48
N LEU A 32 10.90 -8.69 3.64
CA LEU A 32 10.05 -9.59 4.42
C LEU A 32 9.98 -10.97 3.77
N SER A 33 9.94 -12.01 4.60
CA SER A 33 9.75 -13.39 4.12
C SER A 33 8.32 -13.61 3.64
N GLU A 34 8.11 -14.61 2.78
CA GLU A 34 6.76 -15.02 2.35
C GLU A 34 5.85 -15.31 3.56
N SER A 35 6.38 -15.94 4.61
CA SER A 35 5.64 -16.24 5.84
C SER A 35 5.19 -15.00 6.63
N GLU A 36 5.88 -13.87 6.47
CA GLU A 36 5.47 -12.58 7.06
C GLU A 36 4.49 -11.84 6.14
N ILE A 37 4.65 -11.97 4.84
CA ILE A 37 3.86 -11.30 3.80
C ILE A 37 2.46 -11.92 3.67
N GLU A 38 2.35 -13.25 3.67
CA GLU A 38 1.10 -13.98 3.48
C GLU A 38 -0.03 -13.53 4.45
N PRO A 39 0.18 -13.47 5.79
CA PRO A 39 -0.89 -13.02 6.69
C PRO A 39 -1.29 -11.56 6.47
N LEU A 40 -0.36 -10.69 6.08
CA LEU A 40 -0.64 -9.28 5.78
C LEU A 40 -1.55 -9.15 4.54
N TRP A 41 -1.28 -9.94 3.48
CA TRP A 41 -2.14 -9.97 2.30
C TRP A 41 -3.51 -10.56 2.59
N PHE A 42 -3.62 -11.61 3.41
CA PHE A 42 -4.92 -12.15 3.81
C PHE A 42 -5.77 -11.11 4.54
N GLN A 43 -5.15 -10.37 5.46
CA GLN A 43 -5.83 -9.28 6.18
C GLN A 43 -6.31 -8.19 5.21
N GLU A 44 -5.46 -7.75 4.29
CA GLU A 44 -5.81 -6.72 3.31
C GLU A 44 -6.90 -7.20 2.33
N ALA A 45 -6.83 -8.44 1.87
CA ALA A 45 -7.84 -9.02 0.99
C ALA A 45 -9.21 -9.08 1.68
N ALA A 46 -9.25 -9.51 2.95
CA ALA A 46 -10.47 -9.54 3.74
C ALA A 46 -11.04 -8.12 3.96
N HIS A 47 -10.17 -7.16 4.28
CA HIS A 47 -10.56 -5.75 4.43
C HIS A 47 -11.18 -5.20 3.15
N ARG A 48 -10.52 -5.38 2.00
CA ARG A 48 -11.03 -4.91 0.70
C ARG A 48 -12.33 -5.58 0.30
N ALA A 49 -12.49 -6.88 0.57
CA ALA A 49 -13.75 -7.58 0.33
C ALA A 49 -14.89 -6.95 1.14
N ALA A 50 -14.65 -6.64 2.43
CA ALA A 50 -15.64 -5.98 3.28
C ALA A 50 -15.97 -4.55 2.81
N GLU A 51 -14.98 -3.76 2.39
CA GLU A 51 -15.21 -2.42 1.80
C GLU A 51 -16.01 -2.51 0.50
N MET A 52 -15.76 -3.53 -0.31
CA MET A 52 -16.56 -3.80 -1.50
C MET A 52 -17.99 -4.10 -1.09
N ASP A 53 -18.23 -5.09 -0.23
CA ASP A 53 -19.57 -5.54 0.16
C ASP A 53 -20.40 -4.46 0.85
N SER A 54 -19.74 -3.58 1.61
CA SER A 54 -20.37 -2.40 2.24
C SER A 54 -20.58 -1.21 1.30
N GLY A 55 -20.10 -1.28 0.06
CA GLY A 55 -20.25 -0.20 -0.93
C GLY A 55 -19.32 0.99 -0.71
N LEU A 56 -18.31 0.87 0.17
CA LEU A 56 -17.30 1.90 0.42
C LEU A 56 -16.28 1.98 -0.71
N SER A 57 -16.08 0.88 -1.45
CA SER A 57 -15.18 0.82 -2.59
C SER A 57 -15.87 1.17 -3.91
N LYS A 58 -15.25 2.06 -4.71
CA LYS A 58 -15.72 2.39 -6.06
C LYS A 58 -15.46 1.23 -7.02
N ARG A 59 -16.53 0.58 -7.47
CA ARG A 59 -16.47 -0.52 -8.45
C ARG A 59 -16.54 0.04 -9.88
N ILE A 60 -15.83 -0.59 -10.81
CA ILE A 60 -15.86 -0.25 -12.23
C ILE A 60 -16.51 -1.42 -12.99
N PRO A 61 -17.51 -1.17 -13.86
CA PRO A 61 -18.10 -2.19 -14.70
C PRO A 61 -17.05 -2.91 -15.56
N ALA A 62 -17.19 -4.23 -15.69
CA ALA A 62 -16.19 -5.07 -16.35
C ALA A 62 -16.02 -4.75 -17.85
N ASP A 63 -17.08 -4.28 -18.52
CA ASP A 63 -17.05 -3.81 -19.92
C ASP A 63 -16.19 -2.56 -20.10
N VAL A 64 -16.27 -1.60 -19.17
CA VAL A 64 -15.42 -0.40 -19.17
C VAL A 64 -13.96 -0.78 -19.03
N VAL A 65 -13.64 -1.68 -18.09
CA VAL A 65 -12.26 -2.17 -17.88
C VAL A 65 -11.75 -2.89 -19.13
N ARG A 66 -12.56 -3.78 -19.74
CA ARG A 66 -12.19 -4.47 -20.98
C ARG A 66 -11.91 -3.50 -22.12
N GLN A 67 -12.75 -2.50 -22.31
CA GLN A 67 -12.57 -1.50 -23.37
C GLN A 67 -11.25 -0.73 -23.20
N GLN A 68 -10.96 -0.28 -21.98
CA GLN A 68 -9.71 0.44 -21.66
C GLN A 68 -8.48 -0.44 -21.88
N ALA A 69 -8.51 -1.70 -21.43
CA ALA A 69 -7.41 -2.64 -21.63
C ALA A 69 -7.12 -2.89 -23.11
N HIS A 70 -8.16 -3.05 -23.95
CA HIS A 70 -7.97 -3.21 -25.41
C HIS A 70 -7.39 -1.96 -26.07
N ALA A 71 -7.70 -0.76 -25.57
CA ALA A 71 -7.16 0.48 -26.11
C ALA A 71 -5.65 0.62 -25.88
N LEU A 72 -5.12 0.06 -24.77
CA LEU A 72 -3.68 0.08 -24.43
C LEU A 72 -2.82 -0.87 -25.27
N LEU A 73 -3.44 -1.84 -25.95
CA LEU A 73 -2.75 -2.84 -26.78
C LEU A 73 -2.60 -2.42 -28.26
N LYS A 74 -3.04 -1.21 -28.62
CA LYS A 74 -2.89 -0.62 -29.96
C LYS A 74 -1.73 0.35 -30.00
#